data_AF-A0A9D4LV71-F1
#
_entry.id   AF-A0A9D4LV71-F1
#
_cell.length_a   1.000
_cell.length_b   1.000
_cell.length_c   1.000
_cell.angle_alpha   90.00
_cell.angle_beta   90.00
_cell.angle_gamma   90.00
#
_symmetry.space_group_name_H-M   'P 1'
#
loop_
_entity.id
_entity.type
_entity.pdbx_description
1 polymer ?
#
loop_
_entity_poly.entity_id
_entity_poly.type
_entity_poly.pdbx_seq_one_letter_code
_entity_poly.pdbx_strand_id
1 'polypeptide(L)'
;MVKNDVLNPHKKEVSSYTLKNIVLWIAENNPQSLFHERSLLRWLHVALDALRVALDTRELPYYMIPDRNLMAASELDQGTAKFMND
;
A
#
# COMPACT_ATOMS: atom_id res chain seq x y z
N MET A 1 15.21 -3.02 -17.10
CA MET A 1 15.48 -3.54 -15.74
C MET A 1 14.92 -2.52 -14.76
N VAL A 2 13.73 -2.76 -14.19
CA VAL A 2 13.16 -1.87 -13.15
C VAL A 2 14.13 -1.92 -11.99
N LYS A 3 14.77 -0.79 -11.66
CA LYS A 3 15.75 -0.73 -10.57
C LYS A 3 15.07 -1.22 -9.29
N ASN A 4 15.57 -2.33 -8.76
CA ASN A 4 15.20 -2.88 -7.47
C ASN A 4 15.35 -1.89 -6.30
N ASP A 5 15.98 -0.75 -6.56
CA ASP A 5 16.31 0.30 -5.59
C ASP A 5 15.13 1.20 -5.22
N VAL A 6 14.12 1.36 -6.09
CA VAL A 6 13.03 2.31 -5.83
C VAL A 6 12.18 1.87 -4.63
N LEU A 7 12.02 0.54 -4.45
CA LEU A 7 11.25 -0.04 -3.35
C LEU A 7 12.14 -0.65 -2.26
N ASN A 8 13.47 -0.69 -2.43
CA ASN A 8 14.38 -1.34 -1.48
C ASN A 8 14.17 -0.93 0.00
N PRO A 9 13.98 0.35 0.35
CA PRO A 9 13.73 0.72 1.74
C PRO A 9 12.37 0.26 2.30
N HIS A 10 11.41 -0.09 1.43
CA HIS A 10 10.03 -0.46 1.78
C HIS A 10 9.64 -1.88 1.32
N LYS A 11 10.59 -2.69 0.86
CA LYS A 11 10.31 -4.00 0.25
C LYS A 11 9.57 -4.97 1.17
N LYS A 12 9.74 -4.83 2.50
CA LYS A 12 9.02 -5.62 3.50
C LYS A 12 7.57 -5.15 3.71
N GLU A 13 7.25 -3.91 3.34
CA GLU A 13 5.97 -3.24 3.62
C GLU A 13 5.01 -3.31 2.43
N VAL A 14 5.55 -3.43 1.21
CA VAL A 14 4.75 -3.49 -0.02
C VAL A 14 4.52 -4.94 -0.45
N SER A 15 3.26 -5.38 -0.35
CA SER A 15 2.80 -6.68 -0.85
C SER A 15 1.75 -6.52 -1.96
N SER A 16 1.44 -7.60 -2.68
CA SER A 16 0.29 -7.62 -3.59
C SER A 16 -1.03 -7.30 -2.87
N TYR A 17 -1.11 -7.62 -1.58
CA TYR A 17 -2.27 -7.31 -0.74
C TYR A 17 -2.39 -5.80 -0.47
N THR A 18 -1.27 -5.10 -0.27
CA THR A 18 -1.21 -3.65 -0.16
C THR A 18 -1.77 -2.98 -1.41
N LEU A 19 -1.30 -3.40 -2.60
CA LEU A 19 -1.78 -2.88 -3.88
C LEU A 19 -3.25 -3.18 -4.12
N LYS A 20 -3.73 -4.38 -3.74
CA LYS A 20 -5.14 -4.74 -3.84
C LYS A 20 -6.02 -3.78 -3.04
N ASN A 21 -5.63 -3.44 -1.81
CA ASN A 21 -6.40 -2.51 -0.97
C ASN A 21 -6.46 -1.10 -1.57
N ILE A 22 -5.34 -0.61 -2.10
CA ILE A 22 -5.32 0.68 -2.80
C ILE A 22 -6.29 0.69 -3.99
N VAL A 23 -6.26 -0.35 -4.82
CA VAL A 23 -7.16 -0.45 -5.99
C VAL A 23 -8.63 -0.51 -5.56
N LEU A 24 -8.95 -1.25 -4.51
CA LEU A 24 -10.32 -1.32 -3.98
C LEU A 24 -10.81 0.03 -3.48
N TRP A 25 -9.98 0.78 -2.73
CA TRP A 25 -10.32 2.14 -2.30
C TRP A 25 -10.49 3.11 -3.47
N ILE A 26 -9.66 3.00 -4.51
CA ILE A 26 -9.82 3.82 -5.72
C ILE A 26 -11.15 3.51 -6.42
N ALA A 27 -11.51 2.23 -6.54
CA ALA A 27 -12.76 1.82 -7.17
C ALA A 27 -14.00 2.28 -6.38
N GLU A 28 -13.97 2.20 -5.05
CA GLU A 28 -15.07 2.63 -4.17
C GLU A 28 -15.34 4.14 -4.27
N ASN A 29 -14.27 4.96 -4.32
CA ASN A 29 -14.38 6.41 -4.26
C ASN A 29 -14.63 7.09 -5.62
N ASN A 30 -14.73 6.34 -6.71
CA ASN A 30 -14.85 6.90 -8.05
C ASN A 30 -15.98 6.21 -8.84
N PRO A 31 -16.81 6.96 -9.58
CA PRO A 31 -17.87 6.37 -10.38
C PRO A 31 -17.31 5.50 -11.51
N GLN A 32 -18.01 4.39 -11.81
CA GLN A 32 -17.63 3.42 -12.84
C GLN A 32 -17.40 4.07 -14.22
N SER A 33 -18.11 5.16 -14.54
CA SER A 33 -17.98 5.89 -15.80
C SER A 33 -16.58 6.47 -16.05
N LEU A 34 -15.76 6.63 -15.00
CA LEU A 34 -14.38 7.10 -15.11
C LEU A 34 -13.39 5.97 -15.43
N PHE A 35 -13.80 4.71 -15.37
CA PHE A 35 -12.96 3.55 -15.65
C PHE A 35 -13.19 3.07 -17.07
N HIS A 36 -12.44 3.63 -18.01
CA HIS A 36 -12.43 3.23 -19.42
C HIS A 36 -10.99 3.03 -19.93
N GLU A 37 -10.82 2.33 -21.04
CA GLU A 37 -9.50 1.96 -21.60
C GLU A 37 -8.49 3.12 -21.70
N ARG A 38 -8.96 4.30 -22.13
CA ARG A 38 -8.12 5.51 -22.26
C ARG A 38 -7.68 6.12 -20.92
N SER A 39 -8.28 5.72 -19.81
CA SER A 39 -7.96 6.19 -18.46
C SER A 39 -6.95 5.30 -17.73
N LEU A 40 -6.50 4.19 -18.33
CA LEU A 40 -5.64 3.20 -17.67
C LEU A 40 -4.36 3.83 -17.08
N LEU A 41 -3.64 4.63 -17.86
CA LEU A 41 -2.42 5.29 -17.39
C LEU A 41 -2.71 6.25 -16.22
N ARG A 42 -3.83 6.99 -16.28
CA ARG A 42 -4.26 7.87 -15.19
C ARG A 42 -4.47 7.06 -13.90
N TRP A 43 -5.19 5.94 -13.96
CA TRP A 43 -5.45 5.12 -12.77
C TRP A 43 -4.20 4.44 -12.24
N LEU A 44 -3.27 4.07 -13.12
CA LEU A 44 -1.96 3.59 -12.71
C LEU A 44 -1.20 4.68 -11.93
N HIS A 45 -1.19 5.92 -12.41
CA HIS A 45 -0.59 7.05 -11.69
C HIS A 45 -1.27 7.28 -10.34
N VAL A 46 -2.60 7.30 -10.28
CA VAL A 46 -3.35 7.46 -9.02
C VAL A 46 -3.02 6.36 -8.02
N ALA A 47 -2.91 5.11 -8.47
CA ALA A 47 -2.55 3.98 -7.60
C ALA A 47 -1.11 4.09 -7.07
N LEU A 48 -0.17 4.54 -7.91
CA LEU A 48 1.22 4.77 -7.51
C LEU A 48 1.35 5.95 -6.53
N ASP A 49 0.61 7.03 -6.75
CA ASP A 49 0.57 8.17 -5.84
C ASP A 49 -0.05 7.78 -4.49
N ALA A 50 -1.14 7.02 -4.50
CA ALA A 50 -1.74 6.48 -3.27
C ALA A 50 -0.79 5.54 -2.51
N LEU A 51 -0.05 4.70 -3.23
CA LEU A 51 0.99 3.85 -2.61
C LEU A 51 2.08 4.70 -1.97
N ARG A 52 2.56 5.73 -2.67
CA ARG A 52 3.58 6.65 -2.13
C ARG A 52 3.08 7.32 -0.86
N VAL A 53 1.87 7.89 -0.88
CA VAL A 53 1.27 8.52 0.31
C VAL A 53 1.19 7.53 1.46
N ALA A 54 0.70 6.32 1.22
CA ALA A 54 0.60 5.29 2.26
C ALA A 54 1.95 4.90 2.87
N LEU A 55 3.02 4.88 2.07
CA LEU A 55 4.38 4.62 2.55
C LEU A 55 4.94 5.80 3.36
N ASP A 56 4.72 7.02 2.87
CA ASP A 56 5.19 8.25 3.51
C ASP A 56 4.47 8.50 4.85
N THR A 57 3.17 8.24 4.93
CA THR A 57 2.37 8.42 6.16
C THR A 57 2.37 7.21 7.08
N ARG A 58 2.82 6.05 6.60
CA ARG A 58 2.66 4.74 7.29
C ARG A 58 1.21 4.38 7.56
N GLU A 59 0.30 4.84 6.69
CA GLU A 59 -1.14 4.60 6.83
C GLU A 59 -1.76 4.04 5.55
N LEU A 60 -2.39 2.88 5.67
CA LEU A 60 -3.30 2.34 4.66
C LEU A 60 -4.45 1.60 5.35
N PRO A 61 -5.66 2.17 5.40
CA PRO A 61 -6.83 1.49 5.91
C PRO A 61 -7.07 0.17 5.18
N TYR A 62 -7.29 -0.90 5.93
CA TYR A 62 -7.72 -2.17 5.35
C TYR A 62 -9.12 -2.02 4.78
N TYR A 63 -9.29 -2.34 3.50
CA TYR A 63 -10.54 -2.12 2.77
C TYR A 63 -11.77 -2.76 3.44
N MET A 64 -11.65 -3.98 3.99
CA MET A 64 -12.80 -4.65 4.62
C MET A 64 -13.02 -4.25 6.09
N ILE A 65 -12.01 -3.66 6.74
CA ILE A 65 -12.08 -3.21 8.14
C ILE A 65 -11.30 -1.88 8.24
N PRO A 66 -11.94 -0.74 7.95
CA PRO A 66 -11.24 0.55 7.80
C PRO A 66 -10.42 0.96 9.02
N ASP A 67 -10.83 0.55 10.22
CA ASP A 67 -10.13 0.84 11.48
C ASP A 67 -8.75 0.13 11.58
N ARG A 68 -8.48 -0.87 10.74
CA ARG A 68 -7.21 -1.60 10.74
C ARG A 68 -6.23 -0.97 9.74
N ASN A 69 -5.11 -0.46 10.21
CA ASN A 69 -4.03 0.04 9.35
C ASN A 69 -3.10 -1.11 8.88
N LEU A 70 -2.97 -1.30 7.57
CA LEU A 70 -2.11 -2.31 6.95
C LEU A 70 -0.62 -1.94 6.94
N MET A 71 -0.31 -0.66 7.06
CA MET A 71 1.07 -0.14 7.11
C MET A 71 1.56 0.11 8.54
N ALA A 72 0.72 -0.18 9.54
CA ALA A 72 1.15 -0.18 10.92
C ALA A 72 2.29 -1.21 11.07
N ALA A 73 3.40 -0.79 11.69
CA ALA A 73 4.51 -1.70 11.97
C ALA A 73 3.96 -2.95 12.68
N SER A 74 4.37 -4.14 12.22
CA SER A 74 3.96 -5.35 12.91
C SER A 74 4.56 -5.32 14.33
N GLU A 75 3.76 -5.60 15.35
CA GLU A 75 4.26 -5.74 16.74
C GLU A 75 5.37 -6.82 16.84
N LEU A 76 5.45 -7.71 15.84
CA LEU A 76 6.48 -8.74 15.67
C LEU A 76 7.88 -8.17 15.40
N ASP A 77 8.01 -7.00 14.78
CA ASP A 77 9.31 -6.34 14.57
C ASP A 77 9.86 -5.74 15.88
N GLN A 78 9.00 -5.48 16.88
CA GLN A 78 9.43 -5.07 18.22
C GLN A 78 9.70 -6.27 19.14
N GLY A 79 9.01 -7.39 18.93
CA GLY A 79 9.20 -8.64 19.69
C GLY A 79 10.53 -9.33 19.38
N THR A 80 10.94 -9.39 18.12
CA THR A 80 12.20 -10.04 17.71
C THR A 80 13.45 -9.32 18.23
N ALA A 81 13.40 -8.00 18.44
CA ALA A 81 14.48 -7.25 19.09
C ALA A 81 14.61 -7.54 20.60
N LYS A 82 13.54 -8.03 21.24
CA LYS A 82 13.53 -8.36 22.67
C LYS A 82 14.03 -9.78 22.96
N PHE A 83 13.70 -10.75 22.10
CA PHE A 83 14.14 -12.15 22.25
C PHE A 83 15.59 -12.44 21.80
N MET A 84 16.29 -11.46 21.22
CA MET A 84 17.72 -11.60 20.84
C MET A 84 18.69 -10.98 21.85
N ASN A 85 18.19 -10.44 22.97
CA ASN A 85 19.00 -9.82 24.04
C ASN A 85 18.83 -10.51 25.41
N ASP A 86 18.11 -11.64 25.47
CA ASP A 86 18.00 -12.53 26.63
C ASP A 86 18.67 -13.88 26.32
#